data_AF-A0A545UEM0-F1
#
_entry.id   AF-A0A545UEM0-F1
#
_cell.length_a   1.000
_cell.length_b   1.000
_cell.length_c   1.000
_cell.angle_alpha   90.00
_cell.angle_beta   90.00
_cell.angle_gamma   90.00
#
_symmetry.space_group_name_H-M   'P 1'
#
loop_
_entity.id
_entity.type
_entity.pdbx_description
1 polymer ?
#
loop_
_entity_poly.entity_id
_entity_poly.type
_entity_poly.pdbx_seq_one_letter_code
_entity_poly.pdbx_strand_id
1 'polypeptide(L)'
;MARQEANNTEGLVEKLVNVNRVSKVVKGGRIFSFTALTVVGDGNGKVGFGRGKAREVPAAIQKAMEQARRNMIQVELKDGHTLQHPINSRHGASKVYMQPASQGTGIIAGGAMRSVFEVVGVENVLAKSIGSTNPINIVRATIRGLSEMFSPEAVAAKRGKSVAEIME
;
A
#
# COMPACT_ATOMS: atom_id res chain seq x y z
N MET A 1 -16.16 -21.15 29.10
CA MET A 1 -16.72 -19.80 28.84
C MET A 1 -15.63 -18.81 29.23
N ALA A 2 -15.11 -17.91 28.41
CA ALA A 2 -15.40 -17.33 27.10
C ALA A 2 -14.04 -16.79 26.58
N ARG A 3 -13.70 -16.65 25.29
CA ARG A 3 -14.44 -16.25 24.10
C ARG A 3 -13.78 -16.93 22.87
N GLN A 4 -14.62 -17.31 21.93
CA GLN A 4 -14.28 -17.54 20.53
C GLN A 4 -13.71 -16.24 19.91
N GLU A 5 -12.81 -16.35 18.94
CA GLU A 5 -12.67 -15.42 17.79
C GLU A 5 -11.54 -15.99 16.91
N ALA A 6 -11.81 -16.93 15.99
CA ALA A 6 -12.29 -16.61 14.65
C ALA A 6 -11.54 -15.40 14.06
N ASN A 7 -10.42 -15.67 13.38
CA ASN A 7 -10.06 -14.93 12.17
C ASN A 7 -9.49 -15.95 11.20
N ASN A 8 -10.39 -16.79 10.73
CA ASN A 8 -10.22 -17.50 9.48
C ASN A 8 -9.75 -16.45 8.46
N THR A 9 -8.57 -16.65 7.90
CA THR A 9 -7.96 -15.90 6.79
C THR A 9 -9.01 -15.10 6.02
N GLU A 10 -9.14 -13.79 6.27
CA GLU A 10 -10.15 -12.91 5.66
C GLU A 10 -9.86 -12.68 4.16
N GLY A 11 -9.41 -13.68 3.40
CA GLY A 11 -8.93 -13.49 2.01
C GLY A 11 -7.82 -12.44 1.86
N LEU A 12 -7.26 -11.95 2.96
CA LEU A 12 -6.28 -10.87 2.97
C LEU A 12 -4.90 -11.44 2.67
N VAL A 13 -4.27 -10.90 1.64
CA VAL A 13 -2.89 -11.13 1.27
C VAL A 13 -2.00 -10.18 2.05
N GLU A 14 -1.06 -10.75 2.79
CA GLU A 14 -0.12 -10.00 3.62
C GLU A 14 1.28 -10.07 3.01
N LYS A 15 1.97 -8.92 2.89
CA LYS A 15 3.36 -8.85 2.46
C LYS A 15 4.23 -8.06 3.42
N LEU A 16 5.39 -8.63 3.72
CA LEU A 16 6.44 -7.98 4.50
C LEU A 16 7.33 -7.17 3.55
N VAL A 17 7.42 -5.86 3.78
CA VAL A 17 8.22 -4.96 2.92
C VAL A 17 9.64 -4.80 3.45
N ASN A 18 9.78 -4.56 4.75
CA ASN A 18 11.09 -4.34 5.36
C ASN A 18 11.07 -4.66 6.86
N VAL A 19 12.16 -5.23 7.36
CA VAL A 19 12.45 -5.41 8.78
C VAL A 19 13.80 -4.77 9.10
N ASN A 20 13.78 -3.82 10.04
CA ASN A 20 14.99 -3.13 10.49
C ASN A 20 15.23 -3.38 11.98
N ARG A 21 16.49 -3.57 12.37
CA ARG A 21 16.92 -3.54 13.78
C ARG A 21 17.28 -2.10 14.16
N VAL A 22 16.52 -1.53 15.08
CA VAL A 22 16.74 -0.18 15.64
C VAL A 22 17.20 -0.29 17.10
N SER A 23 17.80 0.77 17.65
CA SER A 23 18.28 0.75 19.04
C SER A 23 17.97 2.04 19.79
N LYS A 24 17.80 1.93 21.11
CA LYS A 24 17.79 3.05 22.07
C LYS A 24 19.03 2.92 22.96
N VAL A 25 19.82 3.97 23.07
CA VAL A 25 21.00 4.01 23.94
C VAL A 25 20.58 4.42 25.35
N VAL A 26 21.10 3.72 26.36
CA VAL A 26 20.91 3.97 27.79
C VAL A 26 22.26 3.91 28.51
N LYS A 27 22.32 4.31 29.79
CA LYS A 27 23.59 4.34 30.57
C LYS A 27 24.32 2.99 30.58
N GLY A 28 23.60 1.87 30.57
CA GLY A 28 24.16 0.51 30.58
C GLY A 28 24.38 -0.13 29.20
N GLY A 29 24.19 0.59 28.09
CA GLY A 29 24.43 0.07 26.75
C GLY A 29 23.33 0.37 25.73
N ARG A 30 23.13 -0.51 24.74
CA ARG A 30 22.14 -0.35 23.67
C ARG A 30 21.05 -1.39 23.78
N ILE A 31 19.81 -0.93 23.91
CA ILE A 31 18.63 -1.81 23.86
C ILE A 31 18.18 -1.89 22.41
N PHE A 32 18.26 -3.08 21.82
CA PHE A 32 17.78 -3.33 20.46
C PHE A 32 16.27 -3.58 20.42
N SER A 33 15.67 -3.25 19.29
CA SER A 33 14.28 -3.56 18.95
C SER A 33 14.19 -3.74 17.45
N PHE A 34 13.20 -4.48 16.98
CA PHE A 34 12.92 -4.66 15.57
C PHE A 34 11.71 -3.83 15.18
N THR A 35 11.78 -3.23 13.99
CA THR A 35 10.64 -2.58 13.35
C THR A 35 10.31 -3.34 12.08
N ALA A 36 9.03 -3.64 11.87
CA ALA A 36 8.52 -4.24 10.65
C ALA A 36 7.59 -3.27 9.93
N LEU A 37 7.68 -3.20 8.61
CA LEU A 37 6.74 -2.55 7.72
C LEU A 37 6.01 -3.64 6.93
N THR A 38 4.70 -3.71 7.08
CA THR A 38 3.84 -4.68 6.39
C THR A 38 2.77 -3.96 5.60
N VAL A 39 2.32 -4.60 4.53
CA VAL A 39 1.18 -4.17 3.71
C VAL A 39 0.21 -5.34 3.62
N VAL A 40 -1.07 -5.05 3.68
CA VAL A 40 -2.16 -6.02 3.66
C VAL A 40 -3.19 -5.55 2.64
N GLY A 41 -3.80 -6.47 1.90
CA GLY A 41 -4.87 -6.15 0.96
C GLY A 41 -5.68 -7.38 0.58
N ASP A 42 -6.81 -7.19 -0.08
CA ASP A 42 -7.74 -8.28 -0.46
C ASP A 42 -7.59 -8.72 -1.92
N GLY A 43 -6.64 -8.14 -2.67
CA GLY A 43 -6.47 -8.38 -4.11
C GLY A 43 -7.61 -7.81 -4.96
N ASN A 44 -8.60 -7.14 -4.36
CA ASN A 44 -9.79 -6.60 -5.02
C ASN A 44 -9.93 -5.10 -4.77
N GLY A 45 -8.80 -4.39 -4.66
CA GLY A 45 -8.77 -2.95 -4.51
C GLY A 45 -8.78 -2.43 -3.08
N LYS A 46 -8.74 -3.27 -2.03
CA LYS A 46 -8.45 -2.79 -0.66
C LYS A 46 -6.99 -2.96 -0.31
N VAL A 47 -6.42 -1.94 0.31
CA VAL A 47 -5.04 -1.97 0.80
C VAL A 47 -4.87 -1.17 2.07
N GLY A 48 -4.07 -1.69 2.98
CA GLY A 48 -3.63 -1.02 4.20
C GLY A 48 -2.14 -1.29 4.45
N PHE A 49 -1.52 -0.42 5.22
CA PHE A 49 -0.13 -0.60 5.65
C PHE A 49 0.02 -0.33 7.14
N GLY A 50 1.02 -0.97 7.75
CA GLY A 50 1.26 -0.86 9.17
C GLY A 50 2.74 -0.94 9.51
N ARG A 51 3.11 -0.30 10.61
CA ARG A 51 4.47 -0.30 11.14
C ARG A 51 4.45 -0.74 12.59
N GLY A 52 5.04 -1.89 12.86
CA GLY A 52 5.18 -2.43 14.21
C GLY A 52 6.58 -2.21 14.76
N LYS A 53 6.69 -2.13 16.09
CA LYS A 53 7.97 -2.18 16.82
C LYS A 53 7.84 -3.10 18.03
N ALA A 54 8.79 -4.02 18.20
CA ALA A 54 8.87 -4.91 19.36
C ALA A 54 10.32 -5.32 19.65
N ARG A 55 10.54 -6.03 20.76
CA ARG A 55 11.86 -6.61 21.08
C ARG A 55 12.20 -7.83 20.22
N GLU A 56 11.18 -8.53 19.76
CA GLU A 56 11.29 -9.71 18.90
C GLU A 56 10.72 -9.43 17.52
N VAL A 57 11.20 -10.14 16.50
CA VAL A 57 10.77 -9.96 15.12
C VAL A 57 9.30 -10.39 14.91
N PRO A 58 8.84 -11.59 15.35
CA PRO A 58 7.46 -12.01 15.13
C PRO A 58 6.44 -11.06 15.77
N ALA A 59 6.71 -10.63 16.99
CA ALA A 59 5.87 -9.65 17.69
C ALA A 59 5.84 -8.28 16.99
N ALA A 60 6.91 -7.85 16.33
CA ALA A 60 6.93 -6.63 15.54
C ALA A 60 6.08 -6.75 14.27
N ILE A 61 6.14 -7.91 13.60
CA ILE A 61 5.34 -8.20 12.40
C ILE A 61 3.85 -8.25 12.77
N GLN A 62 3.47 -8.96 13.84
CA GLN A 62 2.07 -9.04 14.29
C GLN A 62 1.46 -7.66 14.56
N LYS A 63 2.18 -6.78 15.27
CA LYS A 63 1.74 -5.40 15.50
C LYS A 63 1.60 -4.59 14.21
N ALA A 64 2.49 -4.83 13.24
CA ALA A 64 2.41 -4.19 11.94
C ALA A 64 1.17 -4.66 11.17
N MET A 65 0.87 -5.96 11.18
CA MET A 65 -0.30 -6.56 10.52
C MET A 65 -1.62 -6.10 11.13
N GLU A 66 -1.72 -6.04 12.46
CA GLU A 66 -2.89 -5.49 13.14
C GLU A 66 -3.13 -4.02 12.80
N GLN A 67 -2.06 -3.21 12.74
CA GLN A 67 -2.17 -1.82 12.34
C GLN A 67 -2.57 -1.67 10.86
N ALA A 68 -2.04 -2.53 9.97
CA ALA A 68 -2.37 -2.51 8.55
C ALA A 68 -3.86 -2.81 8.31
N ARG A 69 -4.42 -3.81 8.99
CA ARG A 69 -5.84 -4.17 8.91
C ARG A 69 -6.77 -3.04 9.34
N ARG A 70 -6.38 -2.26 10.36
CA ARG A 70 -7.16 -1.09 10.82
C ARG A 70 -7.13 0.08 9.83
N ASN A 71 -6.09 0.18 9.02
CA ASN A 71 -5.86 1.30 8.10
C ASN A 71 -6.15 0.92 6.64
N MET A 72 -7.07 -0.01 6.39
CA MET A 72 -7.45 -0.37 5.03
C MET A 72 -8.23 0.74 4.34
N ILE A 73 -7.89 0.98 3.08
CA ILE A 73 -8.50 1.97 2.21
C ILE A 73 -8.94 1.25 0.94
N GLN A 74 -10.09 1.64 0.39
CA GLN A 74 -10.59 1.14 -0.89
C GLN A 74 -10.07 2.02 -2.04
N VAL A 75 -9.62 1.38 -3.10
CA VAL A 75 -9.04 1.99 -4.30
C VAL A 75 -9.88 1.57 -5.51
N GLU A 76 -10.22 2.54 -6.35
CA GLU A 76 -11.02 2.32 -7.56
C GLU A 76 -10.12 1.87 -8.73
N LEU A 77 -10.00 0.56 -8.94
CA LEU A 77 -9.22 0.00 -10.05
C LEU A 77 -10.02 -0.02 -11.35
N LYS A 78 -9.33 0.18 -12.48
CA LYS A 78 -9.91 0.03 -13.81
C LYS A 78 -9.95 -1.44 -14.20
N ASP A 79 -11.14 -1.94 -14.51
CA ASP A 79 -11.41 -3.34 -14.89
C ASP A 79 -10.84 -4.36 -13.89
N GLY A 80 -10.60 -3.96 -12.63
CA GLY A 80 -9.96 -4.78 -11.61
C GLY A 80 -8.45 -5.01 -11.76
N HIS A 81 -7.82 -4.62 -12.88
CA HIS A 81 -6.44 -5.04 -13.20
C HIS A 81 -5.43 -3.89 -13.40
N THR A 82 -5.86 -2.63 -13.59
CA THR A 82 -4.95 -1.49 -13.80
C THR A 82 -5.45 -0.17 -13.17
N LEU A 83 -4.65 0.89 -13.29
CA LEU A 83 -4.99 2.23 -12.80
C LEU A 83 -5.92 2.97 -13.78
N GLN A 84 -6.67 3.95 -13.29
CA GLN A 84 -7.58 4.75 -14.13
C GLN A 84 -6.83 5.75 -15.01
N HIS A 85 -5.84 6.44 -14.44
CA HIS A 85 -5.05 7.47 -15.12
C HIS A 85 -3.64 7.56 -14.51
N PRO A 86 -2.69 8.24 -15.16
CA PRO A 86 -1.38 8.51 -14.58
C PRO A 86 -1.49 9.38 -13.32
N ILE A 87 -0.69 9.08 -12.30
CA ILE A 87 -0.74 9.72 -10.98
C ILE A 87 0.66 10.08 -10.52
N ASN A 88 0.79 11.32 -10.03
CA ASN A 88 1.98 11.82 -9.37
C ASN A 88 1.67 12.05 -7.90
N SER A 89 2.23 11.22 -7.02
CA SER A 89 2.02 11.34 -5.58
C SER A 89 3.32 11.62 -4.84
N ARG A 90 3.19 12.24 -3.67
CA ARG A 90 4.34 12.59 -2.82
C ARG A 90 4.03 12.41 -1.35
N HIS A 91 5.01 11.88 -0.63
CA HIS A 91 5.06 11.92 0.83
C HIS A 91 6.47 12.27 1.30
N GLY A 92 6.60 13.40 2.01
CA GLY A 92 7.91 13.92 2.41
C GLY A 92 8.83 14.21 1.22
N ALA A 93 9.99 13.56 1.16
CA ALA A 93 10.96 13.67 0.05
C ALA A 93 10.82 12.54 -0.99
N SER A 94 9.89 11.60 -0.81
CA SER A 94 9.63 10.51 -1.76
C SER A 94 8.53 10.95 -2.72
N LYS A 95 8.85 11.00 -4.02
CA LYS A 95 7.90 11.22 -5.11
C LYS A 95 7.70 9.89 -5.84
N VAL A 96 6.47 9.59 -6.21
CA VAL A 96 6.10 8.36 -6.91
C VAL A 96 5.28 8.75 -8.13
N TYR A 97 5.71 8.24 -9.28
CA TYR A 97 5.00 8.32 -10.55
C TYR A 97 4.42 6.94 -10.84
N MET A 98 3.13 6.87 -11.18
CA MET A 98 2.43 5.62 -11.53
C MET A 98 1.62 5.85 -12.78
N GLN A 99 1.67 4.91 -13.72
CA GLN A 99 0.97 5.00 -14.99
C GLN A 99 0.30 3.66 -15.31
N PRO A 100 -0.95 3.67 -15.78
CA PRO A 100 -1.61 2.47 -16.26
C PRO A 100 -0.85 1.86 -17.44
N ALA A 101 -0.87 0.54 -17.53
CA ALA A 101 -0.15 -0.21 -18.56
C ALA A 101 -1.09 -1.16 -19.29
N SER A 102 -0.74 -1.51 -20.53
CA SER A 102 -1.49 -2.49 -21.32
C SER A 102 -1.44 -3.88 -20.68
N GLN A 103 -2.44 -4.70 -20.98
CA GLN A 103 -2.52 -6.07 -20.50
C GLN A 103 -1.27 -6.86 -20.91
N GLY A 104 -0.72 -7.64 -19.98
CA GLY A 104 0.49 -8.44 -20.19
C GLY A 104 1.80 -7.74 -19.84
N THR A 105 1.76 -6.46 -19.43
CA THR A 105 2.98 -5.73 -18.99
C THR A 105 3.46 -6.22 -17.61
N GLY A 106 2.54 -6.63 -16.75
CA GLY A 106 2.86 -6.97 -15.37
C GLY A 106 3.18 -5.75 -14.50
N ILE A 107 3.65 -6.01 -13.29
CA ILE A 107 4.00 -4.97 -12.30
C ILE A 107 5.47 -4.60 -12.46
N ILE A 108 5.74 -3.44 -13.07
CA ILE A 108 7.10 -2.87 -13.18
C ILE A 108 7.21 -1.72 -12.19
N ALA A 109 7.68 -2.04 -10.98
CA ALA A 109 7.80 -1.08 -9.88
C ALA A 109 8.98 -1.40 -8.95
N GLY A 110 9.46 -0.40 -8.21
CA GLY A 110 10.43 -0.60 -7.13
C GLY A 110 9.85 -1.45 -6.00
N GLY A 111 10.68 -2.23 -5.31
CA GLY A 111 10.23 -3.32 -4.40
C GLY A 111 9.15 -2.92 -3.39
N ALA A 112 9.29 -1.78 -2.72
CA ALA A 112 8.28 -1.31 -1.75
C ALA A 112 6.92 -0.97 -2.40
N MET A 113 6.92 -0.43 -3.62
CA MET A 113 5.68 -0.15 -4.37
C MET A 113 5.10 -1.44 -4.93
N ARG A 114 5.96 -2.34 -5.42
CA ARG A 114 5.57 -3.64 -5.94
C ARG A 114 4.76 -4.43 -4.92
N SER A 115 5.23 -4.50 -3.67
CA SER A 115 4.49 -5.16 -2.59
C SER A 115 3.11 -4.55 -2.35
N VAL A 116 2.93 -3.24 -2.56
CA VAL A 116 1.63 -2.58 -2.46
C VAL A 116 0.72 -2.99 -3.63
N PHE A 117 1.21 -2.91 -4.87
CA PHE A 117 0.41 -3.28 -6.05
C PHE A 117 -0.03 -4.75 -6.02
N GLU A 118 0.85 -5.64 -5.58
CA GLU A 118 0.55 -7.07 -5.49
C GLU A 118 -0.56 -7.36 -4.47
N VAL A 119 -0.62 -6.67 -3.32
CA VAL A 119 -1.70 -6.89 -2.35
C VAL A 119 -2.99 -6.17 -2.73
N VAL A 120 -2.92 -5.07 -3.49
CA VAL A 120 -4.09 -4.37 -4.02
C VAL A 120 -4.80 -5.21 -5.09
N GLY A 121 -4.04 -6.01 -5.85
CA GLY A 121 -4.54 -6.76 -7.02
C GLY A 121 -4.24 -6.09 -8.36
N VAL A 122 -3.36 -5.10 -8.40
CA VAL A 122 -2.96 -4.46 -9.67
C VAL A 122 -2.03 -5.39 -10.43
N GLU A 123 -2.42 -5.80 -11.63
CA GLU A 123 -1.61 -6.67 -12.47
C GLU A 123 -0.68 -5.89 -13.39
N ASN A 124 -1.18 -4.78 -13.96
CA ASN A 124 -0.48 -4.05 -15.02
C ASN A 124 -0.26 -2.59 -14.61
N VAL A 125 0.99 -2.24 -14.30
CA VAL A 125 1.36 -0.87 -13.90
C VAL A 125 2.84 -0.59 -14.16
N LEU A 126 3.12 0.63 -14.64
CA LEU A 126 4.46 1.20 -14.70
C LEU A 126 4.61 2.20 -13.56
N ALA A 127 5.53 1.96 -12.63
CA ALA A 127 5.74 2.87 -11.51
C ALA A 127 7.21 3.13 -11.23
N LYS A 128 7.53 4.40 -10.97
CA LYS A 128 8.89 4.85 -10.65
C LYS A 128 8.88 5.71 -9.39
N SER A 129 9.80 5.39 -8.48
CA SER A 129 10.13 6.27 -7.37
C SER A 129 11.21 7.26 -7.81
N ILE A 130 11.01 8.53 -7.48
CA ILE A 130 11.90 9.63 -7.80
C ILE A 130 12.27 10.33 -6.48
N GLY A 131 13.56 10.52 -6.24
CA GLY A 131 14.07 11.12 -5.00
C GLY A 131 14.32 10.08 -3.91
N SER A 132 13.76 10.28 -2.71
CA SER A 132 14.09 9.46 -1.54
C SER A 132 13.59 8.02 -1.67
N THR A 133 14.50 7.06 -1.42
CA THR A 133 14.26 5.61 -1.51
C THR A 133 13.76 4.97 -0.21
N ASN A 134 13.36 5.76 0.79
CA ASN A 134 12.86 5.23 2.06
C ASN A 134 11.55 4.42 1.87
N PRO A 135 11.54 3.10 2.16
CA PRO A 135 10.37 2.24 1.92
C PRO A 135 9.10 2.72 2.63
N ILE A 136 9.23 3.29 3.84
CA ILE A 136 8.08 3.77 4.62
C ILE A 136 7.38 4.92 3.89
N ASN A 137 8.16 5.86 3.36
CA ASN A 137 7.62 7.03 2.68
C ASN A 137 7.13 6.68 1.28
N ILE A 138 7.81 5.74 0.60
CA ILE A 138 7.36 5.22 -0.69
C ILE A 138 5.99 4.57 -0.54
N VAL A 139 5.80 3.62 0.40
CA VAL A 139 4.50 2.97 0.62
C VAL A 139 3.40 3.98 0.92
N ARG A 140 3.69 4.98 1.77
CA ARG A 140 2.74 6.06 2.06
C ARG A 140 2.41 6.91 0.83
N ALA A 141 3.40 7.26 0.02
CA ALA A 141 3.19 8.02 -1.20
C ALA A 141 2.35 7.21 -2.21
N THR A 142 2.64 5.92 -2.38
CA THR A 142 1.88 5.02 -3.26
C THR A 142 0.43 4.92 -2.82
N ILE A 143 0.16 4.60 -1.55
CA ILE A 143 -1.21 4.48 -1.03
C ILE A 143 -1.95 5.80 -1.13
N ARG A 144 -1.29 6.93 -0.84
CA ARG A 144 -1.88 8.25 -1.06
C ARG A 144 -2.26 8.50 -2.51
N GLY A 145 -1.37 8.15 -3.45
CA GLY A 145 -1.65 8.29 -4.88
C GLY A 145 -2.84 7.43 -5.31
N LEU A 146 -2.92 6.20 -4.82
CA LEU A 146 -4.05 5.30 -5.08
C LEU A 146 -5.36 5.83 -4.49
N SER A 147 -5.33 6.45 -3.30
CA SER A 147 -6.53 7.05 -2.68
C SER A 147 -7.00 8.35 -3.36
N GLU A 148 -6.12 9.05 -4.08
CA GLU A 148 -6.45 10.27 -4.82
C GLU A 148 -6.90 9.97 -6.26
N MET A 149 -6.92 8.70 -6.67
CA MET A 149 -7.40 8.26 -7.96
C MET A 149 -8.92 8.24 -8.00
N PHE A 150 -9.50 8.73 -9.11
CA PHE A 150 -10.94 8.72 -9.32
C PHE A 150 -11.28 7.94 -10.59
N SER A 151 -12.35 7.16 -10.53
CA SER A 151 -12.97 6.57 -11.71
C SER A 151 -13.63 7.65 -12.59
N PRO A 152 -13.67 7.46 -13.92
CA PRO A 152 -14.42 8.34 -14.83
C PRO A 152 -15.88 8.51 -14.41
N GLU A 153 -16.49 7.45 -13.88
CA GLU A 153 -17.87 7.46 -13.35
C GLU A 153 -18.03 8.40 -12.16
N ALA A 154 -17.12 8.34 -11.18
CA ALA A 154 -17.13 9.25 -10.04
C ALA A 154 -16.94 10.71 -10.46
N VAL A 155 -16.08 10.96 -11.46
CA VAL A 155 -15.86 12.31 -12.01
C VAL A 155 -17.09 12.81 -12.78
N ALA A 156 -17.76 11.93 -13.54
CA ALA A 156 -19.00 12.22 -14.26
C ALA A 156 -20.13 12.62 -13.33
N ALA A 157 -20.36 11.82 -12.28
CA ALA A 157 -21.34 12.12 -11.24
C ALA A 157 -21.05 13.46 -10.56
N LYS A 158 -19.78 13.75 -10.25
CA LYS A 158 -19.38 15.02 -9.63
C LYS A 158 -19.57 16.24 -10.53
N ARG A 159 -19.41 16.08 -11.85
CA ARG A 159 -19.54 17.15 -12.84
C ARG A 159 -20.94 17.28 -13.44
N GLY A 160 -21.85 16.34 -13.16
CA GLY A 160 -23.19 16.31 -13.74
C GLY A 160 -23.20 16.06 -15.25
N LYS A 161 -22.18 15.36 -15.77
CA LYS A 161 -22.03 15.05 -17.20
C LYS A 161 -22.16 13.54 -17.45
N SER A 162 -22.41 13.17 -18.70
CA SER A 162 -22.35 11.75 -19.10
C SER A 162 -20.89 11.25 -19.10
N VAL A 163 -20.70 9.93 -18.94
CA VAL A 163 -19.36 9.31 -18.96
C VAL A 163 -18.69 9.48 -20.34
N ALA A 164 -19.49 9.45 -21.41
CA ALA A 164 -19.02 9.64 -22.78
C ALA A 164 -18.39 11.03 -22.98
N GLU A 165 -19.00 12.10 -22.47
CA GLU A 165 -18.49 13.48 -22.54
C GLU A 165 -17.18 13.71 -21.74
N ILE A 166 -16.78 12.77 -20.90
CA ILE A 166 -15.54 12.84 -20.11
C ILE A 166 -14.42 11.99 -20.72
N MET A 167 -14.78 11.02 -21.57
CA MET A 167 -13.84 10.18 -22.29
C MET A 167 -13.51 10.69 -23.70
N GLU A 168 -14.35 11.56 -24.27
CA GLU A 168 -14.00 12.43 -25.42
C GLU A 168 -12.94 13.47 -25.05
#